data_AF-A0A4Z0L9X0-F1
#
_entry.id   AF-A0A4Z0L9X0-F1
#
_cell.length_a   1.000
_cell.length_b   1.000
_cell.length_c   1.000
_cell.angle_alpha   90.00
_cell.angle_beta   90.00
_cell.angle_gamma   90.00
#
_symmetry.space_group_name_H-M   'P 1'
#
loop_
_entity.id
_entity.type
_entity.pdbx_description
1 polymer ?
#
loop_
_entity_poly.entity_id
_entity_poly.type
_entity_poly.pdbx_seq_one_letter_code
_entity_poly.pdbx_strand_id
1 'polypeptide(L)'
;MKSARRMVLALTVLLSSMAFGQQKDSIGNKKHFAYRCVQSISNNPGKSSLFIVNGFETTEDIMMRLDTNTIESVNVIKGIEATAIYGVKGSNGAIIITLKDIPRKDLRKLKKDSDAALARQRAKDSLITRQ
;
A
#
# COMPACT_ATOMS: atom_id res chain seq x y z
N MET A 1 3.17 2.60 -70.32
CA MET A 1 3.80 2.60 -68.97
C MET A 1 2.89 3.07 -67.81
N LYS A 2 1.69 3.62 -68.05
CA LYS A 2 0.80 4.12 -66.97
C LYS A 2 -0.08 3.04 -66.30
N SER A 3 -0.32 1.89 -66.94
CA SER A 3 -1.08 0.77 -66.36
C SER A 3 -0.30 0.05 -65.25
N ALA A 4 1.00 -0.19 -65.44
CA ALA A 4 1.87 -0.84 -64.46
C ALA A 4 1.98 -0.05 -63.14
N ARG A 5 1.98 1.30 -63.20
CA ARG A 5 2.05 2.15 -62.01
C ARG A 5 0.81 2.04 -61.11
N ARG A 6 -0.38 1.78 -61.69
CA ARG A 6 -1.61 1.57 -60.93
C ARG A 6 -1.68 0.19 -60.27
N MET A 7 -1.04 -0.82 -60.87
CA MET A 7 -0.97 -2.18 -60.34
C MET A 7 0.01 -2.29 -59.15
N VAL A 8 1.17 -1.62 -59.21
CA VAL A 8 2.13 -1.58 -58.10
C VAL A 8 1.52 -0.89 -56.87
N LEU A 9 0.76 0.19 -57.07
CA LEU A 9 0.06 0.88 -55.98
C LEU A 9 -0.97 -0.02 -55.27
N ALA A 10 -1.70 -0.86 -56.02
CA ALA A 10 -2.64 -1.81 -55.44
C ALA A 10 -1.94 -2.93 -54.66
N LEU A 11 -0.79 -3.42 -55.15
CA LEU A 11 -0.02 -4.47 -54.49
C LEU A 11 0.62 -3.99 -53.17
N THR A 12 1.09 -2.74 -53.12
CA THR A 12 1.68 -2.17 -51.90
C THR A 12 0.66 -1.91 -50.80
N VAL A 13 -0.60 -1.60 -51.17
CA VAL A 13 -1.69 -1.37 -50.18
C VAL A 13 -2.16 -2.68 -49.56
N LEU A 14 -2.09 -3.81 -50.27
CA LEU A 14 -2.46 -5.11 -49.73
C LEU A 14 -1.43 -5.64 -48.72
N LEU A 15 -0.13 -5.43 -48.95
CA LEU A 15 0.93 -5.92 -48.06
C LEU A 15 0.93 -5.26 -46.67
N SER A 16 0.52 -3.99 -46.55
CA SER A 16 0.51 -3.28 -45.27
C SER A 16 -0.59 -3.74 -44.30
N SER A 17 -1.61 -4.46 -44.78
CA SER A 17 -2.73 -4.92 -43.94
C SER A 17 -2.44 -6.17 -43.11
N MET A 18 -1.36 -6.92 -43.41
CA MET A 18 -1.05 -8.19 -42.74
C MET A 18 -0.11 -8.04 -41.52
N ALA A 19 0.38 -6.84 -41.24
CA ALA A 19 1.26 -6.56 -40.10
C ALA A 19 0.49 -5.99 -38.89
N PHE A 20 -0.54 -6.69 -38.44
CA PHE A 20 -1.14 -6.48 -37.12
C PHE A 20 -1.26 -7.83 -36.40
N GLY A 21 -0.10 -8.43 -36.14
CA GLY A 21 0.00 -9.48 -35.12
C GLY A 21 -0.24 -8.85 -33.76
N GLN A 22 -1.34 -9.24 -33.10
CA GLN A 22 -1.57 -8.93 -31.70
C GLN A 22 -0.38 -9.45 -30.89
N GLN A 23 0.30 -8.54 -30.19
CA GLN A 23 1.36 -8.87 -29.25
C GLN A 23 0.76 -9.76 -28.16
N LYS A 24 1.33 -10.96 -28.00
CA LYS A 24 0.94 -11.93 -26.99
C LYS A 24 1.22 -11.34 -25.61
N ASP A 25 0.17 -10.91 -24.91
CA ASP A 25 0.22 -10.39 -23.55
C ASP A 25 0.76 -11.45 -22.58
N SER A 26 2.07 -11.50 -22.43
CA SER A 26 2.72 -12.33 -21.42
C SER A 26 2.88 -11.52 -20.16
N ILE A 27 1.78 -11.19 -19.48
CA ILE A 27 1.83 -10.72 -18.09
C ILE A 27 1.76 -11.94 -17.18
N GLY A 28 2.84 -12.71 -17.23
CA GLY A 28 3.19 -13.76 -16.27
C GLY A 28 3.60 -13.20 -14.91
N ASN A 29 2.84 -12.25 -14.36
CA ASN A 29 3.06 -11.79 -12.99
C ASN A 29 1.70 -11.48 -12.32
N LYS A 30 1.22 -12.45 -11.54
CA LYS A 30 0.00 -12.38 -10.71
C LYS A 30 0.14 -11.41 -9.52
N LYS A 31 0.80 -10.26 -9.73
CA LYS A 31 0.96 -9.17 -8.76
C LYS A 31 0.45 -7.81 -9.27
N HIS A 32 0.02 -7.72 -10.52
CA HIS A 32 -0.42 -6.44 -11.12
C HIS A 32 -1.87 -6.04 -10.82
N PHE A 33 -2.70 -6.95 -10.31
CA PHE A 33 -4.12 -6.70 -10.05
C PHE A 33 -4.35 -5.81 -8.81
N ALA A 34 -3.51 -5.93 -7.79
CA ALA A 34 -3.62 -5.11 -6.57
C ALA A 34 -3.20 -3.64 -6.80
N TYR A 35 -2.14 -3.40 -7.57
CA TYR A 35 -1.62 -2.04 -7.80
C TYR A 35 -2.53 -1.18 -8.69
N ARG A 36 -3.30 -1.78 -9.61
CA ARG A 36 -4.25 -1.02 -10.43
C ARG A 36 -5.50 -0.55 -9.67
N CYS A 37 -5.92 -1.27 -8.62
CA CYS A 37 -7.04 -0.81 -7.78
C CYS A 37 -6.66 0.40 -6.93
N VAL A 38 -5.46 0.42 -6.34
CA VAL A 38 -4.98 1.57 -5.55
C VAL A 38 -4.81 2.82 -6.43
N GLN A 39 -4.30 2.66 -7.66
CA GLN A 39 -4.15 3.79 -8.59
C GLN A 39 -5.50 4.41 -9.01
N SER A 40 -6.59 3.64 -9.08
CA SER A 40 -7.92 4.22 -9.40
C SER A 40 -8.51 5.06 -8.26
N ILE A 41 -7.99 4.95 -7.04
CA ILE A 41 -8.37 5.83 -5.91
C ILE A 41 -7.58 7.14 -5.98
N SER A 42 -6.39 7.14 -6.61
CA SER A 42 -5.46 8.26 -6.70
C SER A 42 -5.60 9.09 -7.99
N ASN A 43 -6.09 8.51 -9.08
CA ASN A 43 -6.06 9.11 -10.42
C ASN A 43 -7.07 10.24 -10.71
N ASN A 44 -7.64 10.89 -9.69
CA ASN A 44 -8.29 12.19 -9.89
C ASN A 44 -7.36 13.30 -9.36
N PRO A 45 -6.57 13.98 -10.21
CA PRO A 45 -5.54 14.95 -9.80
C PRO A 45 -6.08 16.23 -9.12
N GLY A 46 -7.32 16.21 -8.62
CA GLY A 46 -7.93 17.26 -7.81
C GLY A 46 -8.79 16.76 -6.64
N LYS A 47 -8.80 15.45 -6.32
CA LYS A 47 -9.59 14.88 -5.21
C LYS A 47 -8.77 13.98 -4.29
N SER A 48 -7.67 14.51 -3.75
CA SER A 48 -6.97 13.85 -2.65
C SER A 48 -7.85 13.90 -1.40
N SER A 49 -8.08 12.73 -0.79
CA SER A 49 -8.74 12.62 0.52
C SER A 49 -7.73 12.88 1.63
N LEU A 50 -8.20 13.41 2.76
CA LEU A 50 -7.36 13.65 3.94
C LEU A 50 -7.14 12.34 4.71
N PHE A 51 -5.90 11.97 5.02
CA PHE A 51 -5.59 10.81 5.85
C PHE A 51 -5.35 11.22 7.29
N ILE A 52 -5.95 10.49 8.23
CA ILE A 52 -5.90 10.82 9.65
C ILE A 52 -5.58 9.54 10.41
N VAL A 53 -4.46 9.52 11.12
CA VAL A 53 -4.02 8.37 11.92
C VAL A 53 -4.05 8.76 13.39
N ASN A 54 -4.84 8.08 14.21
CA ASN A 54 -5.01 8.38 15.63
C ASN A 54 -5.35 9.87 15.92
N GLY A 55 -6.10 10.51 15.02
CA GLY A 55 -6.49 11.92 15.12
C GLY A 55 -5.48 12.92 14.56
N PHE A 56 -4.34 12.47 14.02
CA PHE A 56 -3.32 13.33 13.42
C PHE A 56 -3.36 13.28 11.89
N GLU A 57 -3.33 14.45 11.26
CA GLU A 57 -3.22 14.57 9.79
C GLU A 57 -1.90 13.95 9.33
N THR A 58 -1.97 13.07 8.33
CA THR A 58 -0.81 12.31 7.83
C THR A 58 -0.74 12.37 6.31
N THR A 59 0.47 12.27 5.75
CA THR A 59 0.68 12.21 4.30
C THR A 59 0.54 10.78 3.76
N GLU A 60 0.28 10.66 2.46
CA GLU A 60 0.16 9.38 1.76
C GLU A 60 1.43 8.52 1.88
N ASP A 61 2.62 9.12 1.87
CA ASP A 61 3.90 8.41 2.02
C ASP A 61 4.02 7.65 3.33
N ILE A 62 3.55 8.26 4.42
CA ILE A 62 3.58 7.67 5.76
C ILE A 62 2.50 6.58 5.85
N MET A 63 1.33 6.81 5.25
CA MET A 63 0.26 5.82 5.18
C MET A 63 0.70 4.54 4.44
N MET A 64 1.44 4.67 3.34
CA MET A 64 1.97 3.53 2.59
C MET A 64 3.02 2.71 3.37
N ARG A 65 3.69 3.32 4.35
CA ARG A 65 4.70 2.68 5.20
C ARG A 65 4.10 2.09 6.48
N LEU A 66 2.83 2.36 6.77
CA LEU A 66 2.15 1.89 7.96
C LEU A 66 1.94 0.36 7.88
N ASP A 67 2.35 -0.37 8.93
CA ASP A 67 2.11 -1.81 8.99
C ASP A 67 0.62 -2.10 9.19
N THR A 68 0.05 -2.90 8.28
CA THR A 68 -1.36 -3.32 8.33
C THR A 68 -1.70 -4.08 9.61
N ASN A 69 -0.73 -4.77 10.24
CA ASN A 69 -0.98 -5.51 11.48
C ASN A 69 -1.32 -4.58 12.66
N THR A 70 -0.84 -3.34 12.61
CA THR A 70 -1.04 -2.34 13.66
C THR A 70 -2.36 -1.59 13.52
N ILE A 71 -3.08 -1.74 12.41
CA ILE A 71 -4.38 -1.08 12.18
C ILE A 71 -5.47 -1.83 12.95
N GLU A 72 -6.23 -1.09 13.77
CA GLU A 72 -7.42 -1.58 14.48
C GLU A 72 -8.66 -1.43 13.60
N SER A 73 -8.90 -0.22 13.11
CA SER A 73 -10.08 0.10 12.31
C SER A 73 -9.80 1.20 11.31
N VAL A 74 -10.47 1.13 10.16
CA VAL A 74 -10.47 2.18 9.14
C VAL A 74 -11.90 2.65 8.96
N ASN A 75 -12.13 3.95 9.16
CA ASN A 75 -13.41 4.61 8.93
C ASN A 75 -13.26 5.65 7.82
N VAL A 76 -14.22 5.70 6.91
CA VAL A 76 -14.21 6.63 5.77
C VAL A 76 -15.38 7.58 5.93
N ILE A 77 -15.07 8.86 6.16
CA ILE A 77 -16.07 9.92 6.29
C ILE A 77 -16.18 10.70 4.99
N LYS A 78 -17.42 10.99 4.60
CA LYS A 78 -17.74 11.69 3.35
C LYS A 78 -17.58 13.20 3.50
N GLY A 79 -17.39 13.90 2.39
CA GLY A 79 -16.97 15.32 2.37
C GLY A 79 -17.76 16.28 3.28
N ILE A 80 -19.06 16.10 3.45
CA ILE A 80 -19.87 16.96 4.34
C ILE A 80 -19.45 16.78 5.82
N GLU A 81 -19.37 15.54 6.28
CA GLU A 81 -18.99 15.20 7.66
C GLU A 81 -17.51 15.51 7.93
N ALA A 82 -16.65 15.24 6.94
CA ALA A 82 -15.23 15.54 7.02
C ALA A 82 -14.95 17.05 7.08
N THR A 83 -15.69 17.86 6.33
CA THR A 83 -15.55 19.33 6.36
C THR A 83 -15.97 19.89 7.71
N ALA A 84 -16.99 19.31 8.36
CA ALA A 84 -17.43 19.77 9.68
C ALA A 84 -16.36 19.62 10.77
N ILE A 85 -15.48 18.61 10.66
CA ILE A 85 -14.45 18.31 11.66
C ILE A 85 -13.09 18.88 11.25
N TYR A 86 -12.70 18.73 9.98
CA TYR A 86 -11.36 19.02 9.47
C TYR A 86 -11.30 20.21 8.48
N GLY A 87 -12.41 20.91 8.29
CA GLY A 87 -12.48 22.13 7.46
C GLY A 87 -12.25 21.87 5.98
N VAL A 88 -11.72 22.88 5.27
CA VAL A 88 -11.54 22.85 3.79
C VAL A 88 -10.70 21.65 3.32
N LYS A 89 -9.77 21.18 4.15
CA LYS A 89 -8.94 19.99 3.87
C LYS A 89 -9.77 18.71 3.76
N GLY A 90 -10.90 18.64 4.46
CA GLY A 90 -11.84 17.52 4.44
C GLY A 90 -12.92 17.62 3.35
N SER A 91 -12.90 18.63 2.47
CA SER A 91 -13.90 18.82 1.41
C SER A 91 -14.04 17.60 0.50
N ASN A 92 -12.93 16.90 0.26
CA ASN A 92 -12.88 15.68 -0.55
C ASN A 92 -13.20 14.39 0.23
N GLY A 93 -13.44 14.48 1.54
CA GLY A 93 -13.57 13.34 2.46
C GLY A 93 -12.28 13.06 3.23
N ALA A 94 -12.40 12.25 4.29
CA ALA A 94 -11.25 11.84 5.09
C ALA A 94 -11.30 10.34 5.43
N ILE A 95 -10.13 9.74 5.53
CA ILE A 95 -9.94 8.35 5.94
C ILE A 95 -9.30 8.38 7.32
N ILE A 96 -10.07 7.97 8.32
CA ILE A 96 -9.67 7.90 9.72
C ILE A 96 -9.20 6.48 10.00
N ILE A 97 -7.98 6.37 10.51
CA ILE A 97 -7.34 5.12 10.86
C ILE A 97 -7.04 5.15 12.33
N THR A 98 -7.52 4.13 13.04
CA THR A 98 -7.20 3.89 14.43
C THR A 98 -6.19 2.74 14.49
N LEU A 99 -5.08 2.94 15.19
CA LEU A 99 -4.11 1.88 15.43
C LEU A 99 -4.50 1.09 16.68
N LYS A 100 -4.18 -0.20 16.69
CA LYS A 100 -4.39 -1.08 17.84
C LYS A 100 -3.60 -0.56 19.03
N ASP A 101 -4.30 -0.29 20.11
CA ASP A 101 -3.68 -0.20 21.42
C ASP A 101 -3.11 -1.58 21.78
N ILE A 102 -1.79 -1.73 21.64
CA ILE A 102 -1.11 -2.95 22.09
C ILE A 102 -1.37 -3.07 23.60
N PRO A 103 -2.04 -4.13 24.07
CA PRO A 103 -2.31 -4.27 25.49
C PRO A 103 -0.97 -4.40 26.22
N ARG A 104 -0.70 -3.46 27.14
CA ARG A 104 0.48 -3.47 28.03
C ARG A 104 0.65 -4.78 28.84
N LYS A 105 -0.33 -5.68 28.79
CA LYS A 105 -0.38 -6.97 29.48
C LYS A 105 0.71 -7.94 28.98
N ASP A 106 1.16 -7.82 27.74
CA ASP A 106 2.23 -8.68 27.20
C ASP A 106 3.63 -8.20 27.59
N LEU A 107 3.80 -6.88 27.80
CA LEU A 107 5.06 -6.28 28.27
C LEU A 107 5.44 -6.73 29.69
N ARG A 108 4.45 -7.02 30.54
CA ARG A 108 4.69 -7.48 31.92
C ARG A 108 5.12 -8.94 32.03
N LYS A 109 4.70 -9.80 31.09
CA LYS A 109 5.12 -11.21 31.06
C LYS A 109 6.56 -11.33 30.55
N LEU A 110 6.89 -10.57 29.51
CA LEU A 110 8.24 -10.52 28.94
C LEU A 110 9.30 -10.03 29.95
N LYS A 111 8.97 -9.04 30.80
CA LYS A 111 9.89 -8.56 31.85
C LYS A 111 10.09 -9.57 32.98
N LYS A 112 9.03 -10.28 33.39
CA LYS A 112 9.10 -11.28 34.45
C LYS A 112 9.92 -12.51 34.04
N ASP A 113 9.82 -12.90 32.78
CA ASP A 113 10.54 -14.06 32.24
C ASP A 113 12.03 -13.75 32.00
N SER A 114 12.37 -12.52 31.62
CA SER A 114 13.76 -12.08 31.42
C SER A 114 14.52 -11.89 32.75
N ASP A 115 13.88 -11.31 33.77
CA ASP A 115 14.46 -11.19 35.12
C ASP A 115 14.70 -12.58 35.76
N ALA A 116 13.80 -13.53 35.55
CA ALA A 116 13.94 -14.90 36.03
C ALA A 116 15.05 -15.68 35.30
N ALA A 117 15.27 -15.43 34.00
CA ALA A 117 16.37 -16.03 33.24
C ALA A 117 17.74 -15.51 33.69
N LEU A 118 17.84 -14.21 33.97
CA LEU A 118 19.09 -13.58 34.45
C LEU A 118 19.48 -14.07 35.84
N ALA A 119 18.50 -14.27 36.74
CA ALA A 119 18.75 -14.84 38.07
C ALA A 119 19.30 -16.28 37.99
N ARG A 120 18.81 -17.09 37.04
CA ARG A 120 19.30 -18.46 36.81
C ARG A 120 20.71 -18.49 36.22
N GLN A 121 21.05 -17.54 35.34
CA GLN A 121 22.39 -17.41 34.78
C GLN A 121 23.40 -17.02 35.86
N ARG A 122 23.09 -15.98 36.65
CA ARG A 122 23.94 -15.55 37.77
C ARG A 122 24.19 -16.65 38.80
N ALA A 123 23.18 -17.49 39.08
CA ALA A 123 23.35 -18.64 39.96
C ALA A 123 24.32 -19.70 39.38
N LYS A 124 24.27 -19.96 38.07
CA LYS A 124 25.19 -20.89 37.40
C LYS A 124 26.62 -20.35 37.33
N ASP A 125 26.78 -19.06 37.05
CA ASP A 125 28.09 -18.43 36.96
C ASP A 125 28.82 -18.43 38.31
N SER A 126 28.07 -18.26 39.41
CA SER A 126 28.62 -18.31 40.78
C SER A 126 29.08 -19.70 41.24
N LEU A 127 28.61 -20.78 40.58
CA LEU A 127 29.06 -22.15 40.86
C LEU A 127 30.38 -22.47 40.15
N ILE A 128 30.69 -21.77 39.05
CA ILE A 128 31.93 -21.97 38.28
C ILE A 128 33.12 -21.29 38.96
N THR A 129 32.92 -20.24 39.75
CA THR A 129 34.00 -19.49 40.43
C THR A 129 34.55 -20.17 41.70
N ARG A 130 34.02 -21.34 42.11
CA ARG A 130 34.44 -22.07 43.32
C ARG A 130 35.21 -23.38 43.05
N GLN A 131 35.47 -23.72 41.78
CA GLN A 131 36.35 -24.83 41.39
C GLN A 131 37.60 -24.30 40.71
#